data_AF-A0A1S4C6Y1-F1
#
_entry.id   AF-A0A1S4C6Y1-F1
#
_cell.length_a   1.000
_cell.length_b   1.000
_cell.length_c   1.000
_cell.angle_alpha   90.00
_cell.angle_beta   90.00
_cell.angle_gamma   90.00
#
_symmetry.space_group_name_H-M   'P 1'
#
loop_
_entity.id
_entity.type
_entity.pdbx_description
1 polymer ?
#
loop_
_entity_poly.entity_id
_entity_poly.type
_entity_poly.pdbx_seq_one_letter_code
_entity_poly.pdbx_strand_id
1 'polypeptide(L)'
;MKIEFKHVPRIRNEFADALATLSSMIQHPDKNYIDPIKVEIRDQHAYCFHVDEEPDGKPCQKRALGRLENHFFLNGKVLYKRTPDLGLLRYVDVADATRLLEEIHAGMCGPHMNGFILAKKILRAGYFWMTMESDSIRYVQKRHQCQIH
;
A
#
# COMPACT_ATOMS: atom_id res chain seq x y z
N MET A 1 24.05 -13.62 -15.52
CA MET A 1 22.97 -14.54 -15.07
C MET A 1 21.67 -14.08 -15.75
N LYS A 2 21.06 -14.92 -16.59
CA LYS A 2 19.82 -14.59 -17.31
C LYS A 2 18.67 -15.23 -16.53
N ILE A 3 17.76 -14.42 -15.98
CA ILE A 3 16.59 -14.93 -15.25
C ILE A 3 15.44 -15.03 -16.25
N GLU A 4 14.83 -16.20 -16.34
CA GLU A 4 13.71 -16.48 -17.25
C GLU A 4 12.44 -16.67 -16.42
N PHE A 5 11.39 -15.91 -16.73
CA PHE A 5 10.11 -15.98 -16.02
C PHE A 5 9.13 -16.83 -16.82
N LYS A 6 8.66 -17.93 -16.23
CA LYS A 6 7.62 -18.77 -16.81
C LYS A 6 6.26 -18.39 -16.22
N HIS A 7 5.35 -17.93 -17.07
CA HIS A 7 3.97 -17.63 -16.69
C HIS A 7 3.12 -18.91 -16.70
N VAL A 8 2.47 -19.23 -15.59
CA VAL A 8 1.56 -20.38 -15.46
C VAL A 8 0.10 -19.88 -15.45
N PRO A 9 -0.71 -20.20 -16.48
CA PRO A 9 -2.11 -19.81 -16.54
C PRO A 9 -2.93 -20.34 -15.35
N ARG A 10 -3.91 -19.56 -14.87
CA ARG A 10 -4.71 -19.87 -13.68
C ARG A 10 -5.36 -21.24 -13.69
N ILE A 11 -5.86 -21.69 -14.85
CA ILE A 11 -6.49 -23.00 -15.05
C ILE A 11 -5.55 -24.19 -14.77
N ARG A 12 -4.24 -23.94 -14.78
CA ARG A 12 -3.19 -24.92 -14.47
C ARG A 12 -2.53 -24.66 -13.11
N ASN A 13 -3.01 -23.67 -12.36
CA ASN A 13 -2.41 -23.28 -11.09
C ASN A 13 -3.26 -23.84 -9.94
N GLU A 14 -3.24 -25.16 -9.81
CA GLU A 14 -3.89 -25.90 -8.71
C GLU A 14 -3.39 -25.46 -7.33
N PHE A 15 -2.16 -24.94 -7.27
CA PHE A 15 -1.60 -24.39 -6.05
C PHE A 15 -2.39 -23.16 -5.56
N ALA A 16 -2.85 -22.31 -6.46
CA ALA A 16 -3.71 -21.18 -6.10
C ALA A 16 -5.09 -21.64 -5.59
N ASP A 17 -5.62 -22.77 -6.09
CA ASP A 17 -6.88 -23.34 -5.58
C ASP A 17 -6.71 -24.00 -4.21
N ALA A 18 -5.58 -24.70 -4.01
CA ALA A 18 -5.22 -25.26 -2.70
C ALA A 18 -5.04 -24.16 -1.64
N LEU A 19 -4.37 -23.05 -1.99
CA LEU A 19 -4.24 -21.90 -1.10
C LEU A 19 -5.59 -21.25 -0.76
N ALA A 20 -6.48 -21.09 -1.74
CA ALA A 20 -7.81 -20.55 -1.51
C ALA A 20 -8.62 -21.44 -0.56
N THR A 21 -8.50 -22.75 -0.73
CA THR A 21 -9.16 -23.76 0.12
C THR A 21 -8.58 -23.77 1.54
N LEU A 22 -7.25 -23.73 1.68
CA LEU A 22 -6.61 -23.65 2.99
C LEU A 22 -6.97 -22.35 3.71
N SER A 23 -7.04 -21.22 2.99
CA SER A 23 -7.45 -19.93 3.52
C SER A 23 -8.89 -19.97 4.08
N SER A 24 -9.81 -20.66 3.42
CA SER A 24 -11.19 -20.79 3.90
C SER A 24 -11.34 -21.72 5.12
N MET A 25 -10.39 -22.62 5.34
CA MET A 25 -10.35 -23.52 6.50
C MET A 25 -9.76 -22.85 7.76
N ILE A 26 -9.07 -21.71 7.62
CA ILE A 26 -8.56 -20.95 8.76
C ILE A 26 -9.74 -20.25 9.43
N GLN A 27 -10.18 -20.78 10.58
CA GLN A 27 -11.12 -20.08 11.45
C GLN A 27 -10.37 -18.93 12.11
N HIS A 28 -10.66 -17.70 11.71
CA HIS A 28 -10.16 -16.51 12.40
C HIS A 28 -10.88 -16.36 13.74
N PRO A 29 -10.20 -16.50 14.89
CA PRO A 29 -10.79 -16.14 16.16
C PRO A 29 -10.89 -14.62 16.20
N ASP A 30 -12.13 -14.12 16.28
CA ASP A 30 -12.53 -12.71 16.40
C ASP A 30 -12.36 -11.78 15.19
N LYS A 31 -13.51 -11.45 14.60
CA LYS A 31 -14.10 -10.11 14.32
C LYS A 31 -13.22 -8.96 13.80
N ASN A 32 -12.05 -9.19 13.22
CA ASN A 32 -11.39 -8.20 12.38
C ASN A 32 -12.02 -8.18 10.97
N TYR A 33 -13.35 -7.98 10.91
CA TYR A 33 -14.06 -7.77 9.65
C TYR A 33 -13.61 -6.42 9.10
N ILE A 34 -12.62 -6.44 8.20
CA ILE A 34 -12.29 -5.29 7.39
C ILE A 34 -13.46 -5.16 6.41
N ASP A 35 -14.24 -4.09 6.54
CA ASP A 35 -15.31 -3.80 5.60
C ASP A 35 -14.76 -3.87 4.16
N PRO A 36 -15.37 -4.67 3.27
CA PRO A 36 -14.99 -4.69 1.87
C PRO A 36 -15.08 -3.28 1.32
N ILE A 37 -13.96 -2.74 0.82
CA ILE A 37 -13.97 -1.43 0.15
C ILE A 37 -14.85 -1.57 -1.09
N LYS A 38 -16.05 -1.00 -1.04
CA LYS A 38 -16.90 -0.83 -2.22
C LYS A 38 -16.25 0.20 -3.12
N VAL A 39 -15.51 -0.28 -4.12
CA VAL A 39 -14.97 0.57 -5.17
C VAL A 39 -16.07 0.76 -6.22
N GLU A 40 -16.75 1.90 -6.18
CA GLU A 40 -17.49 2.37 -7.36
C GLU A 40 -16.47 2.78 -8.42
N ILE A 41 -16.32 1.97 -9.46
CA ILE A 41 -15.58 2.36 -10.66
C ILE A 41 -16.41 3.43 -11.34
N ARG A 42 -16.06 4.70 -11.12
CA ARG A 42 -16.60 5.81 -11.91
C ARG A 42 -15.71 5.99 -13.12
N ASP A 43 -16.27 5.89 -14.31
CA ASP A 43 -15.60 6.20 -15.59
C ASP A 43 -15.26 7.70 -15.76
N GLN A 44 -15.43 8.51 -14.71
CA GLN A 44 -15.04 9.91 -14.72
C GLN A 44 -13.58 10.06 -14.30
N HIS A 45 -12.74 10.24 -15.32
CA HIS A 45 -11.38 10.75 -15.17
C HIS A 45 -11.39 12.04 -14.33
N ALA A 46 -10.75 12.01 -13.17
CA ALA A 46 -10.53 13.21 -12.36
C ALA A 46 -9.37 14.02 -12.98
N TYR A 47 -9.75 15.02 -13.77
CA TYR A 47 -9.03 16.24 -14.17
C TYR A 47 -7.69 16.10 -14.94
N CYS A 48 -7.77 16.39 -16.25
CA CYS A 48 -6.63 16.77 -17.09
C CYS A 48 -6.04 18.11 -16.64
N PHE A 49 -4.72 18.18 -16.47
CA PHE A 49 -4.02 19.43 -16.70
C PHE A 49 -3.89 19.67 -18.21
N HIS A 50 -4.38 20.82 -18.67
CA HIS A 50 -4.20 21.32 -20.03
C HIS A 50 -2.72 21.28 -20.43
N VAL A 51 -2.44 20.67 -21.58
CA VAL A 51 -1.27 20.99 -22.41
C VAL A 51 -1.78 21.05 -23.84
N ASP A 52 -1.52 22.17 -24.50
CA ASP A 52 -2.06 22.56 -25.80
C ASP A 52 -1.88 21.49 -26.90
N GLU A 53 -2.88 21.41 -27.77
CA GLU A 53 -2.92 20.54 -28.95
C GLU A 53 -1.74 20.79 -29.90
N GLU A 54 -1.03 19.72 -30.26
CA GLU A 54 -0.24 19.66 -31.50
C GLU A 54 -0.84 18.59 -32.43
N PRO A 55 -1.05 18.89 -33.73
CA PRO A 55 -1.84 18.06 -34.63
C PRO A 55 -0.93 17.18 -35.49
N ASP A 56 -0.66 15.94 -35.07
CA ASP A 56 -0.25 14.91 -36.03
C ASP A 56 -0.90 13.56 -35.73
N GLY A 57 -1.67 13.08 -36.70
CA GLY A 57 -2.60 11.95 -36.61
C GLY A 57 -1.90 10.60 -36.61
N LYS A 58 -1.25 10.23 -35.50
CA LYS A 58 -0.73 8.86 -35.29
C LYS A 58 -1.50 8.11 -34.18
N PRO A 59 -2.27 7.07 -34.50
CA PRO A 59 -3.12 6.37 -33.54
C PRO A 59 -2.37 5.19 -32.89
N CYS A 60 -1.32 5.41 -32.09
CA CYS A 60 -0.77 4.31 -31.26
C CYS A 60 0.22 4.72 -30.14
N GLN A 61 0.03 5.86 -29.46
CA GLN A 61 0.82 6.13 -28.22
C GLN A 61 -0.03 6.60 -27.03
N LYS A 62 -1.35 6.80 -27.20
CA LYS A 62 -2.22 7.29 -26.13
C LYS A 62 -2.62 6.23 -25.09
N ARG A 63 -2.37 4.93 -25.33
CA ARG A 63 -2.68 3.86 -24.36
C ARG A 63 -1.53 3.56 -23.37
N ALA A 64 -0.31 4.00 -23.68
CA ALA A 64 0.86 3.75 -22.84
C ALA A 64 1.08 4.86 -21.80
N LEU A 65 0.66 6.09 -22.09
CA LEU A 65 0.85 7.23 -21.17
C LEU A 65 -0.17 7.24 -20.01
N GLY A 66 -1.38 6.72 -20.21
CA GLY A 66 -2.41 6.65 -19.15
C GLY A 66 -2.12 5.65 -18.03
N ARG A 67 -1.02 4.88 -18.11
CA ARG A 67 -0.65 3.86 -17.12
C ARG A 67 0.34 4.35 -16.07
N LEU A 68 1.03 5.47 -16.27
CA LEU A 68 2.11 5.89 -15.36
C LEU A 68 1.60 6.74 -14.18
N GLU A 69 0.48 7.46 -14.33
CA GLU A 69 0.12 8.56 -13.42
C GLU A 69 -1.07 8.30 -12.49
N ASN A 70 -1.60 7.08 -12.41
CA ASN A 70 -2.75 6.75 -11.54
C ASN A 70 -2.39 5.86 -10.34
N HIS A 71 -1.23 6.10 -9.72
CA HIS A 71 -0.85 5.42 -8.47
C HIS A 71 -1.60 5.95 -7.26
N PHE A 72 -2.22 7.13 -7.33
CA PHE A 72 -3.00 7.69 -6.23
C PHE A 72 -4.44 7.98 -6.67
N PHE A 73 -5.39 7.85 -5.76
CA PHE A 73 -6.79 8.26 -5.99
C PHE A 73 -7.46 8.68 -4.70
N LEU A 74 -8.47 9.52 -4.81
CA LEU A 74 -9.28 9.98 -3.68
C LEU A 74 -10.55 9.12 -3.59
N ASN A 75 -10.87 8.62 -2.40
CA ASN A 75 -12.15 8.00 -2.08
C ASN A 75 -12.79 8.76 -0.92
N GLY A 76 -13.84 9.53 -1.21
CA GLY A 76 -14.41 10.49 -0.28
C GLY A 76 -13.39 11.59 0.08
N LYS A 77 -12.97 11.63 1.34
CA LYS A 77 -11.93 12.57 1.85
C LYS A 77 -10.57 11.91 2.07
N VAL A 78 -10.41 10.65 1.69
CA VAL A 78 -9.22 9.85 1.99
C VAL A 78 -8.44 9.59 0.71
N LEU A 79 -7.15 9.93 0.74
CA LEU A 79 -6.23 9.66 -0.37
C LEU A 79 -5.65 8.25 -0.22
N TYR A 80 -5.62 7.48 -1.31
CA TYR A 80 -5.06 6.14 -1.36
C TYR A 80 -3.96 6.06 -2.40
N LYS A 81 -2.96 5.21 -2.13
CA LYS A 81 -1.93 4.80 -3.07
C LYS A 81 -2.15 3.34 -3.48
N ARG A 82 -2.18 3.06 -4.78
CA ARG A 82 -2.18 1.71 -5.34
C ARG A 82 -0.78 1.13 -5.30
N THR A 83 -0.69 -0.12 -4.85
CA THR A 83 0.55 -0.90 -4.91
C THR A 83 0.52 -1.87 -6.11
N PRO A 84 1.68 -2.27 -6.65
CA PRO A 84 1.73 -3.16 -7.81
C PRO A 84 1.07 -4.54 -7.61
N ASP A 85 0.94 -4.98 -6.36
CA ASP A 85 0.29 -6.24 -5.93
C ASP A 85 -1.24 -6.09 -5.73
N LEU A 86 -1.86 -5.09 -6.35
CA LEU A 86 -3.30 -4.75 -6.23
C LEU A 86 -3.73 -4.30 -4.82
N GLY A 87 -2.77 -4.08 -3.91
CA GLY A 87 -3.02 -3.51 -2.60
C GLY A 87 -3.31 -2.00 -2.63
N LEU A 88 -3.78 -1.50 -1.49
CA LEU A 88 -4.10 -0.09 -1.27
C LEU A 88 -3.48 0.38 0.05
N LEU A 89 -2.78 1.52 0.00
CA LEU A 89 -2.26 2.20 1.17
C LEU A 89 -3.02 3.50 1.39
N ARG A 90 -3.63 3.66 2.56
CA ARG A 90 -4.27 4.89 2.98
C ARG A 90 -3.22 5.93 3.37
N TYR A 91 -3.33 7.12 2.79
CA TYR A 91 -2.58 8.27 3.24
C TYR A 91 -3.08 8.72 4.61
N VAL A 92 -2.14 9.03 5.50
CA VAL A 92 -2.43 9.54 6.84
C VAL A 92 -1.81 10.91 7.04
N ASP A 93 -2.49 11.74 7.82
CA ASP A 93 -1.94 13.03 8.24
C ASP A 93 -0.94 12.86 9.39
N VAL A 94 -0.38 13.98 9.85
CA VAL A 94 0.64 14.01 10.90
C VAL A 94 0.11 13.49 12.24
N ALA A 95 -1.16 13.75 12.56
CA ALA A 95 -1.75 13.34 13.83
C ALA A 95 -1.94 11.81 13.85
N ASP A 96 -2.52 11.28 12.77
CA ASP A 96 -2.70 9.83 12.60
C ASP A 96 -1.35 9.10 12.48
N ALA A 97 -0.38 9.66 11.76
CA ALA A 97 0.97 9.10 11.67
C ALA A 97 1.64 8.97 13.05
N THR A 98 1.51 9.99 13.90
CA THR A 98 2.06 9.97 15.26
C THR A 98 1.42 8.87 16.10
N ARG A 99 0.08 8.76 16.03
CA ARG A 99 -0.66 7.70 16.74
C ARG A 99 -0.26 6.31 16.25
N LEU A 100 -0.13 6.10 14.95
CA LEU A 100 0.29 4.82 14.36
C LEU A 100 1.70 4.43 14.81
N LEU A 101 2.63 5.38 14.86
CA LEU A 101 3.97 5.15 15.38
C LEU A 101 3.94 4.70 16.84
N GLU A 102 3.11 5.32 17.68
CA GLU A 102 2.97 4.98 19.10
C GLU A 102 2.29 3.62 19.31
N GLU A 103 1.12 3.41 18.73
CA GLU A 103 0.31 2.20 18.89
C GLU A 103 1.06 0.95 18.40
N ILE A 104 1.63 1.01 17.19
CA ILE A 104 2.34 -0.13 16.61
C ILE A 104 3.65 -0.39 17.36
N HIS A 105 4.37 0.65 17.77
CA HIS A 105 5.59 0.47 18.56
C HIS A 105 5.29 -0.11 19.96
N ALA A 106 4.24 0.35 20.63
CA ALA A 106 3.86 -0.11 21.97
C ALA A 106 3.34 -1.55 21.97
N GLY A 107 2.61 -1.96 20.92
CA GLY A 107 2.09 -3.32 20.77
C GLY A 107 3.14 -4.39 20.44
N MET A 108 4.43 -4.05 20.44
CA MET A 108 5.51 -4.96 20.05
C MET A 108 6.46 -5.29 21.20
N CYS A 109 6.69 -6.58 21.41
CA CYS A 109 7.66 -7.08 22.37
C CYS A 109 9.02 -7.28 21.69
N GLY A 110 10.04 -6.51 22.10
CA GLY A 110 11.45 -6.82 21.80
C GLY A 110 12.38 -5.61 21.61
N PRO A 111 13.61 -5.64 22.17
CA PRO A 111 14.60 -4.55 22.13
C PRO A 111 15.28 -4.37 20.75
N HIS A 112 14.74 -4.98 19.69
CA HIS A 112 15.33 -4.99 18.35
C HIS A 112 14.49 -4.23 17.33
N MET A 113 13.50 -3.45 17.78
CA MET A 113 12.68 -2.66 16.87
C MET A 113 13.49 -1.49 16.33
N ASN A 114 13.84 -1.54 15.04
CA ASN A 114 14.41 -0.39 14.34
C ASN A 114 13.31 0.33 13.54
N GLY A 115 13.57 1.59 13.18
CA GLY A 115 12.60 2.42 12.45
C GLY A 115 12.15 1.81 11.11
N PHE A 116 13.01 1.05 10.45
CA PHE A 116 12.67 0.39 9.19
C PHE A 116 11.67 -0.76 9.35
N ILE A 117 11.81 -1.58 10.40
CA ILE A 117 10.83 -2.63 10.73
C ILE A 117 9.50 -2.02 11.13
N LEU A 118 9.52 -0.91 11.88
CA LEU A 118 8.32 -0.15 12.23
C LEU A 118 7.58 0.36 10.97
N ALA A 119 8.29 1.04 10.07
CA ALA A 119 7.72 1.53 8.80
C ALA A 119 7.13 0.38 7.96
N LYS A 120 7.83 -0.76 7.87
CA LYS A 120 7.30 -1.94 7.16
C LYS A 120 6.03 -2.49 7.78
N LYS A 121 5.91 -2.47 9.11
CA LYS A 121 4.69 -2.92 9.79
C LYS A 121 3.53 -1.97 9.54
N ILE A 122 3.78 -0.66 9.54
CA ILE A 122 2.79 0.37 9.20
C ILE A 122 2.29 0.20 7.76
N LEU A 123 3.21 -0.04 6.81
CA LEU A 123 2.85 -0.37 5.42
C LEU A 123 1.97 -1.63 5.33
N ARG A 124 2.35 -2.69 6.05
CA ARG A 124 1.56 -3.93 6.09
C ARG A 124 0.18 -3.75 6.71
N ALA A 125 0.03 -2.78 7.62
CA ALA A 125 -1.26 -2.38 8.17
C ALA A 125 -2.09 -1.50 7.20
N GLY A 126 -1.54 -1.16 6.03
CA GLY A 126 -2.27 -0.43 4.99
C GLY A 126 -2.14 1.08 5.06
N TYR A 127 -1.14 1.62 5.78
CA TYR A 127 -0.96 3.08 5.95
C TYR A 127 0.33 3.58 5.32
N PHE A 128 0.35 4.83 4.87
CA PHE A 128 1.51 5.47 4.28
C PHE A 128 1.48 7.00 4.45
N TRP A 129 2.66 7.61 4.57
CA TRP A 129 2.87 9.05 4.38
C TRP A 129 4.27 9.31 3.83
N MET A 130 4.50 10.51 3.29
CA MET A 130 5.70 10.81 2.49
C MET A 130 7.03 10.64 3.25
N THR A 131 7.05 10.93 4.55
CA THR A 131 8.26 10.92 5.39
C THR A 131 8.33 9.73 6.35
N MET A 132 7.48 8.71 6.16
CA MET A 132 7.27 7.60 7.09
C MET A 132 8.54 6.87 7.51
N GLU A 133 9.46 6.61 6.59
CA GLU A 133 10.72 5.92 6.92
C GLU A 133 11.58 6.77 7.87
N SER A 134 11.83 8.03 7.51
CA SER A 134 12.58 8.98 8.32
C SER A 134 11.92 9.23 9.68
N ASP A 135 10.60 9.36 9.71
CA ASP A 135 9.83 9.56 10.95
C ASP A 135 9.90 8.34 11.85
N SER A 136 9.82 7.13 11.29
CA SER A 136 9.95 5.88 12.04
C SER A 136 11.35 5.72 12.64
N ILE A 137 12.40 6.04 11.87
CA ILE A 137 13.80 6.03 12.34
C ILE A 137 13.97 7.03 13.49
N ARG A 138 13.55 8.27 13.29
CA ARG A 138 13.65 9.33 14.29
C ARG A 138 12.88 8.99 15.57
N TYR A 139 11.67 8.45 15.43
CA TYR A 139 10.84 8.05 16.56
C TYR A 139 11.52 6.98 17.42
N VAL A 140 12.03 5.93 16.78
CA VAL A 140 12.72 4.84 17.47
C VAL A 140 14.01 5.32 18.13
N GLN A 141 14.81 6.15 17.45
CA GLN A 141 16.03 6.73 18.03
C GLN A 141 15.76 7.55 19.29
N LYS A 142 14.71 8.39 19.25
CA LYS A 142 14.28 9.18 20.42
C LYS A 142 13.89 8.28 21.59
N ARG A 143 13.17 7.18 21.35
CA ARG A 143 12.78 6.21 22.39
C ARG A 143 13.98 5.49 23.00
N HIS A 144 14.96 5.09 22.18
CA HIS A 144 16.18 4.46 22.67
C HIS A 144 16.99 5.42 23.56
N GLN A 145 17.12 6.69 23.17
CA GLN A 145 17.76 7.70 24.02
C GLN A 145 17.04 7.87 25.37
N CYS A 146 15.72 7.75 25.41
CA CYS A 146 14.93 7.79 26.64
C CYS A 146 14.98 6.50 27.48
N GLN A 147 15.55 5.39 26.98
CA GLN A 147 15.65 4.10 27.70
C GLN A 147 17.03 3.87 28.33
N ILE A 148 18.05 4.64 27.92
CA ILE A 148 19.44 4.51 28.39
C ILE A 148 19.70 5.45 29.59
N HIS A 149 18.71 6.24 30.01
CA HIS A 149 18.77 7.14 31.16
C HIS A 149 17.67 6.79 32.17
#